data_AF-A0A6P6YGS1-F1
#
_entry.id   AF-A0A6P6YGS1-F1
#
_cell.length_a   1.000
_cell.length_b   1.000
_cell.length_c   1.000
_cell.angle_alpha   90.00
_cell.angle_beta   90.00
_cell.angle_gamma   90.00
#
_symmetry.space_group_name_H-M   'P 1'
#
loop_
_entity.id
_entity.type
_entity.pdbx_description
1 polymer ?
#
loop_
_entity_poly.entity_id
_entity_poly.type
_entity_poly.pdbx_seq_one_letter_code
_entity_poly.pdbx_strand_id
1 'polypeptide(L)'
;MITNHDYDNRNIFIISIDHNLKCESIIDQNTTGKRYDGFSRTFISEIIDRLGVESSRAQKLQIPITTTTKFTSDTNDDLIYLMFARSLVSKQSKFKEIGFIRFGKRDLYFDDGTSLKHLVNCPSILDFYIRFKRNGYGKILFDLMLKRLSINPKVLAYDRPSYSMLSFLRRHYSLDQPLWQHNHFVIFSNDIFSL
;
A
#
# COMPACT_ATOMS: atom_id res chain seq x y z
N MET A 1 5.37 -22.90 17.52
CA MET A 1 5.71 -22.56 16.12
C MET A 1 4.42 -22.60 15.32
N ILE A 2 3.94 -21.45 14.83
CA ILE A 2 2.69 -21.37 14.07
C ILE A 2 3.05 -21.62 12.59
N THR A 3 2.57 -22.72 12.04
CA THR A 3 2.81 -23.12 10.64
C THR A 3 1.93 -22.36 9.65
N ASN A 4 2.39 -22.25 8.40
CA ASN A 4 1.83 -21.44 7.30
C ASN A 4 0.40 -21.80 6.82
N HIS A 5 -0.32 -22.70 7.50
CA HIS A 5 -1.63 -23.23 7.07
C HIS A 5 -2.86 -22.69 7.83
N ASP A 6 -2.69 -21.79 8.81
CA ASP A 6 -3.81 -21.32 9.65
C ASP A 6 -4.60 -20.13 9.08
N TYR A 7 -4.29 -19.67 7.86
CA TYR A 7 -4.92 -18.47 7.30
C TYR A 7 -5.88 -18.82 6.17
N ASP A 8 -7.14 -19.00 6.53
CA ASP A 8 -8.22 -19.04 5.56
C ASP A 8 -8.39 -17.64 4.94
N ASN A 9 -8.20 -17.54 3.62
CA ASN A 9 -8.44 -16.29 2.87
C ASN A 9 -9.86 -15.75 3.08
N ARG A 10 -10.81 -16.57 3.55
CA ARG A 10 -12.18 -16.16 3.94
C ARG A 10 -12.26 -15.28 5.20
N ASN A 11 -11.13 -14.99 5.86
CA ASN A 11 -11.12 -14.24 7.12
C ASN A 11 -10.31 -12.94 7.07
N ILE A 12 -9.99 -12.44 5.89
CA ILE A 12 -9.25 -11.18 5.76
C ILE A 12 -10.18 -9.97 5.64
N PHE A 13 -9.74 -8.85 6.21
CA PHE A 13 -10.39 -7.56 6.03
C PHE A 13 -9.33 -6.48 5.84
N ILE A 14 -9.70 -5.44 5.08
CA ILE A 14 -8.84 -4.29 4.80
C ILE A 14 -9.53 -3.04 5.32
N ILE A 15 -8.75 -2.13 5.91
CA ILE A 15 -9.23 -0.82 6.32
C ILE A 15 -8.44 0.29 5.63
N SER A 16 -9.11 1.41 5.33
CA SER A 16 -8.47 2.62 4.81
C SER A 16 -8.35 3.67 5.92
N ILE A 17 -7.15 4.22 6.08
CA ILE A 17 -6.81 5.23 7.08
C ILE A 17 -6.33 6.49 6.37
N ASP A 18 -6.84 7.65 6.79
CA ASP A 18 -6.40 8.98 6.34
C ASP A 18 -5.36 9.61 7.30
N HIS A 19 -4.81 10.78 6.93
CA HIS A 19 -3.83 11.51 7.74
C HIS A 19 -4.33 11.92 9.15
N ASN A 20 -5.64 11.90 9.40
CA ASN A 20 -6.23 12.15 10.73
C ASN A 20 -6.26 10.89 11.60
N LEU A 21 -5.80 9.75 11.08
CA LEU A 21 -5.93 8.41 11.65
C LEU A 21 -7.40 7.97 11.76
N LYS A 22 -8.26 8.51 10.89
CA LYS A 22 -9.66 8.13 10.81
C LYS A 22 -9.79 6.91 9.91
N CYS A 23 -10.46 5.89 10.42
CA CYS A 23 -10.79 4.69 9.65
C CYS A 23 -12.11 4.92 8.91
N GLU A 24 -12.09 4.91 7.58
CA GLU A 24 -13.29 5.24 6.78
C GLU A 24 -14.00 4.02 6.19
N SER A 25 -13.32 2.88 6.05
CA SER A 25 -13.94 1.70 5.47
C SER A 25 -13.35 0.40 6.00
N ILE A 26 -14.19 -0.63 6.09
CA ILE A 26 -13.78 -2.02 6.30
C ILE A 26 -14.30 -2.81 5.12
N ILE A 27 -13.39 -3.43 4.41
CA ILE A 27 -13.69 -4.23 3.23
C ILE A 27 -13.30 -5.66 3.58
N ASP A 28 -14.30 -6.44 3.94
CA ASP A 28 -14.21 -7.87 4.18
C ASP A 28 -14.59 -8.58 2.87
N GLN A 29 -13.83 -9.61 2.48
CA GLN A 29 -14.14 -10.40 1.28
C GLN A 29 -15.52 -11.09 1.37
N ASN A 30 -16.05 -11.28 2.59
CA ASN A 30 -17.30 -11.99 2.86
C ASN A 30 -18.42 -11.12 3.45
N THR A 31 -18.20 -9.83 3.68
CA THR A 31 -19.26 -8.94 4.18
C THR A 31 -19.19 -7.57 3.53
N THR A 32 -20.09 -7.33 2.58
CA THR A 32 -20.48 -5.98 2.19
C THR A 32 -21.07 -5.26 3.40
N GLY A 33 -20.33 -4.29 3.94
CA GLY A 33 -20.95 -3.16 4.66
C GLY A 33 -21.16 -3.28 6.18
N LYS A 34 -20.52 -4.20 6.91
CA LYS A 34 -20.52 -4.13 8.38
C LYS A 34 -19.53 -3.05 8.85
N ARG A 35 -20.05 -1.94 9.39
CA ARG A 35 -19.27 -1.00 10.22
C ARG A 35 -18.79 -1.75 11.46
N TYR A 36 -17.48 -1.95 11.64
CA TYR A 36 -16.98 -2.22 13.00
C TYR A 36 -16.94 -0.90 13.77
N ASP A 37 -17.23 -0.99 15.06
CA ASP A 37 -16.78 0.02 16.01
C ASP A 37 -15.26 0.14 15.95
N GLY A 38 -14.81 1.37 15.64
CA GLY A 38 -13.52 1.66 15.04
C GLY A 38 -12.33 1.31 15.90
N PHE A 39 -11.23 0.92 15.23
CA PHE A 39 -9.92 0.89 15.85
C PHE A 39 -9.59 2.27 16.45
N SER A 40 -9.09 2.30 17.68
CA SER A 40 -8.66 3.55 18.31
C SER A 40 -7.49 4.15 17.53
N ARG A 41 -7.34 5.48 17.56
CA ARG A 41 -6.20 6.16 16.90
C ARG A 41 -4.87 5.62 17.41
N THR A 42 -4.74 5.41 18.72
CA THR A 42 -3.54 4.79 19.34
C THR A 42 -3.24 3.42 18.76
N PHE A 43 -4.26 2.58 18.60
CA PHE A 43 -4.10 1.26 18.01
C PHE A 43 -3.62 1.35 16.56
N ILE A 44 -4.24 2.20 15.75
CA ILE A 44 -3.84 2.43 14.35
C ILE A 44 -2.39 2.89 14.27
N SER A 45 -1.99 3.86 15.11
CA SER A 45 -0.61 4.36 15.16
C SER A 45 0.40 3.24 15.44
N GLU A 46 0.14 2.43 16.47
CA GLU A 46 1.02 1.31 16.83
C GLU A 46 1.16 0.30 15.69
N ILE A 47 0.09 0.04 14.93
CA ILE A 47 0.16 -0.84 13.76
C ILE A 47 0.99 -0.21 12.64
N ILE A 48 0.75 1.07 12.31
CA ILE A 48 1.49 1.79 11.27
C ILE A 48 2.99 1.79 11.59
N ASP A 49 3.37 2.16 12.81
CA ASP A 49 4.78 2.24 13.21
C ASP A 49 5.45 0.85 13.19
N ARG A 50 4.76 -0.18 13.68
CA ARG A 50 5.29 -1.55 13.67
C ARG A 50 5.49 -2.08 12.26
N LEU A 51 4.48 -1.96 11.40
CA LEU A 51 4.57 -2.39 10.01
C LEU A 51 5.58 -1.55 9.21
N GLY A 52 5.70 -0.26 9.53
CA GLY A 52 6.71 0.63 8.95
C GLY A 52 8.13 0.18 9.23
N VAL A 53 8.42 -0.22 10.47
CA VAL A 53 9.72 -0.82 10.85
C VAL A 53 9.96 -2.16 10.14
N GLU A 54 8.94 -3.00 10.02
CA GLU A 54 9.07 -4.27 9.29
C GLU A 54 9.30 -4.04 7.78
N SER A 55 8.62 -3.06 7.17
CA SER A 55 8.82 -2.65 5.78
C SER A 55 10.25 -2.16 5.55
N SER A 56 10.75 -1.29 6.43
CA SER A 56 12.11 -0.73 6.31
C SER A 56 13.18 -1.82 6.36
N ARG A 57 13.04 -2.78 7.28
CA ARG A 57 13.94 -3.94 7.38
C ARG A 57 13.89 -4.79 6.12
N ALA A 58 12.69 -5.06 5.58
CA ALA A 58 12.53 -5.85 4.36
C ALA A 58 13.13 -5.17 3.12
N GLN A 59 13.15 -3.84 3.11
CA GLN A 59 13.74 -3.01 2.06
C GLN A 59 15.21 -2.62 2.32
N LYS A 60 15.77 -3.03 3.48
CA LYS A 60 17.13 -2.67 3.94
C LYS A 60 17.36 -1.15 4.07
N LEU A 61 16.32 -0.42 4.46
CA LEU A 61 16.38 1.02 4.76
C LEU A 61 16.88 1.23 6.19
N GLN A 62 17.69 2.26 6.41
CA GLN A 62 18.19 2.61 7.75
C GLN A 62 17.07 3.11 8.67
N ILE A 63 16.11 3.86 8.12
CA ILE A 63 15.02 4.49 8.86
C ILE A 63 13.70 4.14 8.18
N PRO A 64 12.62 3.85 8.93
CA PRO A 64 11.29 3.68 8.35
C PRO A 64 10.81 4.92 7.58
N ILE A 65 10.33 4.70 6.35
CA ILE A 65 9.72 5.75 5.51
C ILE A 65 8.23 5.93 5.83
N THR A 66 7.59 4.89 6.36
CA THR A 66 6.24 4.94 6.90
C THR A 66 6.30 4.89 8.43
N THR A 67 5.84 5.97 9.07
CA THR A 67 5.60 6.05 10.52
C THR A 67 4.33 6.88 10.73
N THR A 68 3.68 6.73 11.88
CA THR A 68 2.52 7.54 12.26
C THR A 68 2.86 9.02 12.14
N THR A 69 3.98 9.45 12.73
CA THR A 69 4.41 10.86 12.70
C THR A 69 4.54 11.39 11.28
N LYS A 70 5.23 10.65 10.39
CA LYS A 70 5.41 11.05 8.98
C LYS A 70 4.10 11.05 8.22
N PHE A 71 3.24 10.08 8.48
CA PHE A 71 1.95 9.95 7.80
C PHE A 71 0.98 11.06 8.22
N THR A 72 0.89 11.40 9.51
CA THR A 72 0.02 12.49 9.99
C THR A 72 0.54 13.88 9.64
N SER A 73 1.84 14.03 9.38
CA SER A 73 2.42 15.32 8.95
C SER A 73 2.30 15.57 7.44
N ASP A 74 2.04 14.54 6.64
CA ASP A 74 1.99 14.62 5.19
C ASP A 74 0.53 14.78 4.72
N THR A 75 0.14 16.00 4.37
CA THR A 75 -1.26 16.35 4.04
C THR A 75 -1.60 16.14 2.56
N ASN A 76 -0.78 15.42 1.80
CA ASN A 76 -0.93 15.23 0.35
C ASN A 76 -1.94 14.14 -0.04
N ASP A 77 -3.10 14.13 0.64
CA ASP A 77 -4.15 13.11 0.50
C ASP A 77 -3.62 11.68 0.65
N ASP A 78 -2.62 11.50 1.52
CA ASP A 78 -2.04 10.20 1.79
C ASP A 78 -3.07 9.27 2.43
N LEU A 79 -3.12 8.04 1.93
CA LEU A 79 -3.94 6.95 2.45
C LEU A 79 -3.07 5.75 2.76
N ILE A 80 -3.35 5.10 3.89
CA ILE A 80 -2.80 3.79 4.21
C ILE A 80 -3.94 2.78 4.20
N TYR A 81 -3.82 1.75 3.36
CA TYR A 81 -4.68 0.58 3.43
C TYR A 81 -3.98 -0.50 4.26
N LEU A 82 -4.55 -0.86 5.41
CA LEU A 82 -4.04 -1.92 6.30
C LEU A 82 -4.84 -3.20 6.09
N MET A 83 -4.16 -4.33 5.90
CA MET A 83 -4.78 -5.65 5.78
C MET A 83 -4.59 -6.45 7.07
N PHE A 84 -5.65 -7.13 7.49
CA PHE A 84 -5.64 -8.03 8.64
C PHE A 84 -6.28 -9.38 8.31
N ALA A 85 -5.89 -10.43 9.03
CA ALA A 85 -6.62 -11.69 9.11
C ALA A 85 -7.27 -11.82 10.48
N ARG A 86 -8.53 -12.25 10.55
CA ARG A 86 -9.15 -12.63 11.83
C ARG A 86 -8.49 -13.89 12.36
N SER A 87 -8.25 -13.91 13.67
CA SER A 87 -7.73 -15.08 14.36
C SER A 87 -8.89 -15.99 14.74
N LEU A 88 -8.90 -17.22 14.23
CA LEU A 88 -9.91 -18.22 14.59
C LEU A 88 -9.58 -18.94 15.91
N VAL A 89 -8.32 -18.85 16.38
CA VAL A 89 -7.78 -19.70 17.46
C VAL A 89 -7.51 -18.90 18.74
N SER A 90 -7.21 -17.60 18.65
CA SER A 90 -6.85 -16.79 19.81
C SER A 90 -8.05 -15.99 20.33
N LYS A 91 -8.40 -16.19 21.60
CA LYS A 91 -9.33 -15.30 22.33
C LYS A 91 -8.69 -13.95 22.70
N GLN A 92 -7.35 -13.85 22.72
CA GLN A 92 -6.59 -12.68 23.18
C GLN A 92 -6.29 -11.67 22.06
N SER A 93 -6.09 -12.14 20.82
CA SER A 93 -5.87 -11.31 19.63
C SER A 93 -6.92 -11.68 18.59
N LYS A 94 -7.91 -10.79 18.40
CA LYS A 94 -9.03 -10.99 17.46
C LYS A 94 -8.57 -11.04 16.00
N PHE A 95 -7.40 -10.49 15.70
CA PHE A 95 -6.87 -10.40 14.34
C PHE A 95 -5.34 -10.22 14.35
N LYS A 96 -4.71 -10.54 13.22
CA LYS A 96 -3.28 -10.36 12.95
C LYS A 96 -3.10 -9.42 11.77
N GLU A 97 -2.08 -8.57 11.81
CA GLU A 97 -1.75 -7.70 10.70
C GLU A 97 -1.03 -8.49 9.60
N ILE A 98 -1.41 -8.26 8.34
CA ILE A 98 -0.82 -8.93 7.18
C ILE A 98 0.16 -8.00 6.47
N GLY A 99 -0.17 -6.71 6.37
CA GLY A 99 0.62 -5.75 5.64
C GLY A 99 -0.15 -4.48 5.33
N PHE A 100 0.47 -3.62 4.53
CA PHE A 100 -0.10 -2.34 4.15
C PHE A 100 0.38 -1.88 2.78
N ILE A 101 -0.36 -0.92 2.23
CA ILE A 101 0.07 -0.08 1.11
C ILE A 101 -0.16 1.38 1.49
N ARG A 102 0.88 2.22 1.32
CA ARG A 102 0.80 3.67 1.45
C ARG A 102 0.74 4.28 0.06
N PHE A 103 -0.31 5.06 -0.14
CA PHE A 103 -0.63 5.77 -1.37
C PHE A 103 -0.67 7.27 -1.08
N GLY A 104 -0.35 8.10 -2.07
CA GLY A 104 -0.54 9.55 -1.99
C GLY A 104 -0.30 10.23 -3.32
N LYS A 105 -0.73 11.48 -3.47
CA LYS A 105 -0.45 12.27 -4.68
C LYS A 105 0.84 13.06 -4.52
N ARG A 106 1.66 13.13 -5.56
CA ARG A 106 2.93 13.88 -5.54
C ARG A 106 3.07 14.70 -6.80
N ASP A 107 3.48 15.95 -6.65
CA ASP A 107 3.90 16.79 -7.76
C ASP A 107 5.29 16.32 -8.22
N LEU A 108 5.33 15.64 -9.36
CA LEU A 108 6.52 14.98 -9.89
C LEU A 108 6.88 15.57 -11.25
N TYR A 109 8.17 15.85 -11.42
CA TYR A 109 8.74 16.18 -12.72
C TYR A 109 9.14 14.90 -13.45
N PHE A 110 8.61 14.69 -14.65
CA PHE A 110 8.98 13.57 -15.51
C PHE A 110 9.62 14.04 -16.81
N ASP A 111 10.52 13.21 -17.32
CA ASP A 111 11.09 13.34 -18.66
C ASP A 111 10.34 12.40 -19.61
N ASP A 112 9.85 12.94 -20.72
CA ASP A 112 9.13 12.18 -21.75
C ASP A 112 10.07 11.54 -22.81
N GLY A 113 11.38 11.71 -22.66
CA GLY A 113 12.39 11.24 -23.60
C GLY A 113 12.68 12.20 -24.75
N THR A 114 12.01 13.35 -24.80
CA THR A 114 12.21 14.41 -25.82
C THR A 114 12.92 15.65 -25.26
N SER A 115 13.43 15.58 -24.02
CA SER A 115 13.98 16.69 -23.21
C SER A 115 12.92 17.60 -22.59
N LEU A 116 11.63 17.35 -22.81
CA LEU A 116 10.55 18.12 -22.18
C LEU A 116 10.26 17.56 -20.78
N LYS A 117 10.17 18.47 -19.81
CA LYS A 117 9.82 18.13 -18.42
C LYS A 117 8.37 18.47 -18.14
N HIS A 118 7.62 17.48 -17.67
CA HIS A 118 6.22 17.63 -17.30
C HIS A 118 6.09 17.63 -15.78
N LEU A 119 5.50 18.67 -15.20
CA LEU A 119 5.09 18.68 -13.80
C LEU A 119 3.69 18.09 -13.72
N VAL A 120 3.56 16.93 -13.07
CA VAL A 120 2.30 16.20 -12.98
C VAL A 120 1.99 15.86 -11.53
N ASN A 121 0.75 16.10 -11.10
CA ASN A 121 0.26 15.69 -9.80
C ASN A 121 -0.15 14.20 -9.86
N CYS A 122 0.80 13.31 -9.55
CA CYS A 122 0.66 11.89 -9.84
C CYS A 122 0.20 11.06 -8.64
N PRO A 123 -0.78 10.16 -8.82
CA PRO A 123 -1.10 9.15 -7.84
C PRO A 123 0.09 8.17 -7.71
N SER A 124 0.56 7.99 -6.48
CA SER A 124 1.86 7.37 -6.22
C SER A 124 1.79 6.27 -5.17
N ILE A 125 2.53 5.19 -5.40
CA ILE A 125 2.79 4.16 -4.39
C ILE A 125 4.09 4.53 -3.67
N LEU A 126 3.96 4.79 -2.37
CA LEU A 126 5.03 5.35 -1.54
C LEU A 126 5.69 4.30 -0.67
N ASP A 127 4.93 3.29 -0.24
CA ASP A 127 5.45 2.14 0.49
C ASP A 127 4.49 0.96 0.33
N PHE A 128 5.03 -0.26 0.25
CA PHE A 128 4.22 -1.46 0.10
C PHE A 128 4.89 -2.66 0.74
N TYR A 129 4.22 -3.22 1.75
CA TYR A 129 4.76 -4.31 2.54
C TYR A 129 3.71 -5.37 2.87
N ILE A 130 4.08 -6.63 2.67
CA ILE A 130 3.31 -7.80 3.06
C ILE A 130 4.22 -8.73 3.87
N ARG A 131 3.82 -9.02 5.11
CA ARG A 131 4.54 -9.90 6.05
C ARG A 131 4.63 -11.34 5.54
N PHE A 132 3.52 -11.87 5.03
CA PHE A 132 3.41 -13.24 4.50
C PHE A 132 3.43 -13.25 2.97
N LYS A 133 4.63 -13.26 2.38
CA LYS A 133 4.81 -13.23 0.92
C LYS A 133 4.32 -14.52 0.25
N ARG A 134 3.96 -14.42 -1.04
CA ARG A 134 3.55 -15.53 -1.94
C ARG A 134 2.20 -16.20 -1.62
N ASN A 135 1.40 -15.64 -0.71
CA ASN A 135 0.03 -16.10 -0.40
C ASN A 135 -1.07 -15.31 -1.13
N GLY A 136 -0.73 -14.48 -2.11
CA GLY A 136 -1.70 -13.67 -2.88
C GLY A 136 -2.17 -12.37 -2.20
N TYR A 137 -1.88 -12.17 -0.90
CA TYR A 137 -2.31 -10.97 -0.14
C TYR A 137 -1.89 -9.65 -0.79
N GLY A 138 -0.69 -9.58 -1.38
CA GLY A 138 -0.25 -8.37 -2.08
C GLY A 138 -1.19 -7.99 -3.23
N LYS A 139 -1.63 -8.97 -4.04
CA LYS A 139 -2.55 -8.72 -5.15
C LYS A 139 -3.92 -8.25 -4.64
N ILE A 140 -4.42 -8.91 -3.60
CA ILE A 140 -5.72 -8.57 -2.99
C ILE A 140 -5.72 -7.13 -2.49
N LEU A 141 -4.68 -6.74 -1.74
CA LEU A 141 -4.57 -5.39 -1.18
C LEU A 141 -4.46 -4.34 -2.29
N PHE A 142 -3.62 -4.61 -3.29
CA PHE A 142 -3.37 -3.69 -4.39
C PHE A 142 -4.60 -3.53 -5.30
N ASP A 143 -5.26 -4.63 -5.70
CA ASP A 143 -6.49 -4.58 -6.50
C ASP A 143 -7.61 -3.80 -5.81
N LEU A 144 -7.74 -3.97 -4.49
CA LEU A 144 -8.74 -3.25 -3.71
C LEU A 144 -8.47 -1.75 -3.66
N MET A 145 -7.21 -1.35 -3.47
CA MET A 145 -6.81 0.06 -3.53
C MET A 145 -7.12 0.63 -4.93
N LEU A 146 -6.70 -0.04 -6.00
CA LEU A 146 -6.98 0.38 -7.38
C LEU A 146 -8.48 0.55 -7.63
N LYS A 147 -9.29 -0.44 -7.22
CA LYS A 147 -10.75 -0.39 -7.35
C LYS A 147 -11.38 0.75 -6.55
N ARG A 148 -10.87 1.03 -5.35
CA ARG A 148 -11.42 2.11 -4.51
C ARG A 148 -11.07 3.50 -4.99
N LEU A 149 -9.87 3.67 -5.52
CA LEU A 149 -9.43 4.93 -6.08
C LEU A 149 -9.85 5.12 -7.54
N SER A 150 -10.41 4.07 -8.17
CA SER A 150 -10.74 4.03 -9.60
C SER A 150 -9.52 4.36 -10.49
N ILE A 151 -8.34 3.84 -10.12
CA ILE A 151 -7.07 4.13 -10.80
C ILE A 151 -6.60 2.92 -11.60
N ASN A 152 -6.09 3.17 -12.80
CA ASN A 152 -5.36 2.17 -13.59
C ASN A 152 -3.91 2.09 -13.10
N PRO A 153 -3.34 0.89 -12.83
CA PRO A 153 -1.97 0.78 -12.37
C PRO A 153 -0.92 1.35 -13.35
N LYS A 154 -1.24 1.47 -14.64
CA LYS A 154 -0.36 2.10 -15.65
C LYS A 154 -0.11 3.58 -15.42
N VAL A 155 -1.03 4.28 -14.75
CA VAL A 155 -0.93 5.72 -14.47
C VAL A 155 -0.48 6.01 -13.03
N LEU A 156 0.07 5.00 -12.33
CA LEU A 156 0.70 5.18 -11.04
C LEU A 156 2.20 5.48 -11.21
N ALA A 157 2.70 6.37 -10.37
CA ALA A 157 4.13 6.49 -10.10
C ALA A 157 4.52 5.60 -8.92
N TYR A 158 5.70 4.99 -8.98
CA TYR A 158 6.20 4.09 -7.92
C TYR A 158 7.49 4.68 -7.35
N ASP A 159 7.51 5.02 -6.06
CA ASP A 159 8.71 5.56 -5.40
C ASP A 159 9.71 4.43 -5.13
N ARG A 160 10.89 4.50 -5.77
CA ARG A 160 12.02 3.57 -5.57
C ARG A 160 11.60 2.09 -5.48
N PRO A 161 10.83 1.54 -6.44
CA PRO A 161 10.26 0.21 -6.30
C PRO A 161 11.35 -0.85 -6.17
N SER A 162 11.23 -1.71 -5.16
CA SER A 162 12.12 -2.86 -5.01
C SER A 162 11.99 -3.84 -6.19
N TYR A 163 13.00 -4.70 -6.40
CA TYR A 163 12.91 -5.78 -7.39
C TYR A 163 11.68 -6.68 -7.19
N SER A 164 11.28 -6.91 -5.93
CA SER A 164 10.07 -7.67 -5.61
C SER A 164 8.80 -6.93 -6.05
N MET A 165 8.78 -5.60 -5.98
CA MET A 165 7.67 -4.78 -6.45
C MET A 165 7.59 -4.82 -7.98
N LEU A 166 8.70 -4.61 -8.69
CA LEU A 166 8.74 -4.71 -10.16
C LEU A 166 8.27 -6.09 -10.65
N SER A 167 8.73 -7.17 -10.00
CA SER A 167 8.28 -8.53 -10.32
C SER A 167 6.78 -8.75 -10.06
N PHE A 168 6.25 -8.16 -8.99
CA PHE A 168 4.83 -8.19 -8.67
C PHE A 168 4.00 -7.46 -9.74
N LEU A 169 4.43 -6.26 -10.14
CA LEU A 169 3.77 -5.44 -11.15
C LEU A 169 3.75 -6.13 -12.52
N ARG A 170 4.89 -6.68 -12.95
CA ARG A 170 4.99 -7.47 -14.18
C ARG A 170 4.02 -8.65 -14.18
N ARG A 171 3.99 -9.41 -13.09
CA ARG A 171 3.17 -10.64 -12.99
C ARG A 171 1.68 -10.37 -12.97
N HIS A 172 1.23 -9.32 -12.27
CA HIS A 172 -0.19 -9.13 -11.99
C HIS A 172 -0.86 -8.05 -12.83
N TYR A 173 -0.07 -7.13 -13.40
CA TYR A 173 -0.60 -5.98 -14.15
C TYR A 173 0.05 -5.80 -15.52
N SER A 174 0.90 -6.75 -15.94
CA SER A 174 1.64 -6.69 -17.23
C SER A 174 2.45 -5.40 -17.41
N LEU A 175 3.02 -4.90 -16.30
CA LEU A 175 3.91 -3.75 -16.30
C LEU A 175 5.37 -4.23 -16.32
N ASP A 176 5.91 -4.45 -17.50
CA ASP A 176 7.21 -5.11 -17.72
C ASP A 176 8.33 -4.16 -18.19
N GLN A 177 7.98 -2.97 -18.70
CA GLN A 177 8.92 -1.95 -19.20
C GLN A 177 8.98 -0.74 -18.26
N PRO A 178 9.72 -0.80 -17.14
CA PRO A 178 9.84 0.33 -16.22
C PRO A 178 10.63 1.48 -16.85
N LEU A 179 10.06 2.68 -16.79
CA LEU A 179 10.72 3.93 -17.16
C LEU A 179 11.22 4.60 -15.89
N TRP A 180 12.54 4.54 -15.68
CA TRP A 180 13.19 5.15 -14.51
C TRP A 180 13.35 6.65 -14.71
N GLN A 181 12.96 7.40 -13.69
CA GLN A 181 12.96 8.86 -13.73
C GLN A 181 14.02 9.43 -12.79
N HIS A 182 14.50 10.63 -13.09
CA HIS A 182 15.58 11.28 -12.33
C HIS A 182 15.22 11.53 -10.85
N ASN A 183 13.95 11.66 -10.53
CA ASN A 183 13.42 11.84 -9.18
C ASN A 183 13.31 10.52 -8.37
N HIS A 184 13.86 9.43 -8.90
CA HIS A 184 13.82 8.07 -8.33
C HIS A 184 12.45 7.37 -8.38
N PHE A 185 11.44 7.98 -8.99
CA PHE A 185 10.20 7.30 -9.31
C PHE A 185 10.34 6.44 -10.57
N VAL A 186 9.48 5.44 -10.68
CA VAL A 186 9.31 4.62 -11.87
C VAL A 186 7.88 4.77 -12.36
N ILE A 187 7.71 4.92 -13.67
CA ILE A 187 6.43 4.91 -14.36
C ILE A 187 6.45 3.81 -15.44
N PHE A 188 5.28 3.48 -16.00
CA PHE A 188 5.16 2.42 -17.01
C PHE A 188 4.39 2.84 -18.27
N SER A 189 3.85 4.06 -18.29
CA SER A 189 3.17 4.61 -19.46
C SER A 189 3.31 6.12 -19.50
N ASN A 190 3.43 6.67 -20.70
CA ASN A 190 3.33 8.12 -20.93
C ASN A 190 1.89 8.65 -20.76
N ASP A 191 0.89 7.75 -20.66
CA ASP A 191 -0.48 8.13 -20.29
C ASP A 191 -0.53 8.91 -18.97
N ILE A 192 0.48 8.73 -18.10
CA ILE A 192 0.60 9.47 -16.86
C ILE A 192 0.73 10.99 -17.07
N PHE A 193 1.23 11.44 -18.23
CA PHE A 193 1.36 12.87 -18.55
C PHE A 193 0.03 13.55 -18.91
N SER A 194 -1.05 12.77 -19.06
CA SER A 194 -2.39 13.26 -19.41
C SER A 194 -3.38 13.25 -18.24
N LEU A 195 -2.89 13.05 -17.00
CA LEU A 195 -3.67 13.13 -15.76
C LEU A 195 -4.03 14.57 -15.40
#